data_AF-A0A0B4FJR3-F1
#
_entry.id   AF-A0A0B4FJR3-F1
#
_cell.length_a   1.000
_cell.length_b   1.000
_cell.length_c   1.000
_cell.angle_alpha   90.00
_cell.angle_beta   90.00
_cell.angle_gamma   90.00
#
_symmetry.space_group_name_H-M   'P 1'
#
loop_
_entity.id
_entity.type
_entity.pdbx_description
1 polymer ?
#
loop_
_entity_poly.entity_id
_entity_poly.type
_entity_poly.pdbx_seq_one_letter_code
_entity_poly.pdbx_strand_id
1 'polypeptide(L)'
;MPPKPRVVRMQRDDLAWEKSDEEVESWERSLHKSDLYHGIASLIQKYKPGDAVELHTPIRGGYNVFYRLEYRDDTSAAMKIPCKAVVKFPEEKTKYEVATMRYVAANTTIPVPKIYHYGTAAENPTGLGPFIIMDYIEHDRTLSHALNDPDLEPDDSHVLDANISDQKLEFLYRQMANIVLQLSTLSFPRIGSLVQDKDGAFSISGRPLIQNMNSLVEFAGVVPSLLPSQQYCTSTEWYVAMADMHLAQITFQHNDAVADEDDARDKYVARQLFRRLASSGQLARGFDSEQQLHREAMFRLYSEDLRPSNVLIDKDLRVVGVIDWEFAYAAPASFSSDPPWWLLLKSPEYWPGGYDSWMEVYEPRLNTFLRVLEEEEREKEAQNPSSCTRDTGTPLSQLMRRSWERKSWMINYAARNSWAFDFIFWRYLDGAYFGQNEGEDYQGRLDLLSKEETEAMEALVKIKMEERADRTLIQWDHDGAVAQMAKVMV
;
A
#
# COMPACT_ATOMS: atom_id res chain seq x y z
N MET A 1 10.62 31.17 -15.04
CA MET A 1 10.21 31.53 -13.66
C MET A 1 10.64 30.39 -12.73
N PRO A 2 10.79 30.56 -11.41
CA PRO A 2 10.95 29.40 -10.53
C PRO A 2 9.71 28.51 -10.63
N PRO A 3 9.84 27.17 -10.53
CA PRO A 3 8.69 26.26 -10.52
C PRO A 3 7.67 26.63 -9.43
N LYS A 4 6.39 26.36 -9.68
CA LYS A 4 5.33 26.57 -8.69
C LYS A 4 5.63 25.71 -7.44
N PRO A 5 5.72 26.30 -6.24
CA PRO A 5 5.89 25.52 -5.02
C PRO A 5 4.71 24.58 -4.80
N ARG A 6 4.97 23.30 -4.53
CA ARG A 6 3.95 22.29 -4.24
C ARG A 6 4.31 21.53 -2.98
N VAL A 7 3.31 21.20 -2.18
CA VAL A 7 3.45 20.28 -1.06
C VAL A 7 3.63 18.86 -1.58
N VAL A 8 4.55 18.09 -0.99
CA VAL A 8 4.81 16.69 -1.40
C VAL A 8 3.60 15.80 -1.12
N ARG A 9 2.79 16.17 -0.12
CA ARG A 9 1.62 15.43 0.34
C ARG A 9 0.41 16.35 0.46
N MET A 10 -0.66 16.01 -0.23
CA MET A 10 -1.98 16.61 -0.07
C MET A 10 -2.51 16.37 1.36
N GLN A 11 -3.28 17.33 1.89
CA GLN A 11 -3.95 17.17 3.17
C GLN A 11 -5.10 16.15 3.08
N ARG A 12 -5.30 15.42 4.18
CA ARG A 12 -6.52 14.62 4.37
C ARG A 12 -7.64 15.56 4.81
N ASP A 13 -8.89 15.11 4.73
CA ASP A 13 -10.00 15.84 5.35
C ASP A 13 -9.81 15.83 6.87
N ASP A 14 -9.46 16.96 7.46
CA ASP A 14 -9.09 17.04 8.88
C ASP A 14 -10.31 16.72 9.78
N LEU A 15 -11.53 17.05 9.34
CA LEU A 15 -12.74 16.69 10.09
C LEU A 15 -13.04 15.19 10.02
N ALA A 16 -12.79 14.55 8.87
CA ALA A 16 -12.91 13.10 8.75
C ALA A 16 -11.86 12.38 9.63
N TRP A 17 -10.64 12.93 9.69
CA TRP A 17 -9.60 12.46 10.59
C TRP A 17 -10.04 12.55 12.05
N GLU A 18 -10.48 13.72 12.52
CA GLU A 18 -10.94 13.95 13.90
C GLU A 18 -12.01 12.93 14.31
N LYS A 19 -13.01 12.70 13.44
CA LYS A 19 -14.06 11.70 13.73
C LYS A 19 -13.54 10.28 13.77
N SER A 20 -12.59 9.93 12.89
CA SER A 20 -11.96 8.61 12.93
C SER A 20 -11.22 8.42 14.26
N ASP A 21 -10.49 9.42 14.73
CA ASP A 21 -9.79 9.39 16.01
C ASP A 21 -10.76 9.26 17.20
N GLU A 22 -11.87 10.02 17.22
CA GLU A 22 -12.91 9.88 18.25
C GLU A 22 -13.52 8.47 18.29
N GLU A 23 -13.82 7.89 17.11
CA GLU A 23 -14.35 6.53 16.99
C GLU A 23 -13.32 5.48 17.44
N VAL A 24 -12.04 5.66 17.10
CA VAL A 24 -10.93 4.81 17.52
C VAL A 24 -10.79 4.85 19.04
N GLU A 25 -10.71 6.03 19.65
CA GLU A 25 -10.58 6.16 21.12
C GLU A 25 -11.75 5.50 21.85
N SER A 26 -12.98 5.71 21.35
CA SER A 26 -14.18 5.10 21.91
C SER A 26 -14.13 3.56 21.82
N TRP A 27 -13.67 3.05 20.68
CA TRP A 27 -13.50 1.61 20.47
C TRP A 27 -12.39 1.05 21.37
N GLU A 28 -11.24 1.70 21.50
CA GLU A 28 -10.14 1.27 22.38
C GLU A 28 -10.58 1.18 23.84
N ARG A 29 -11.31 2.18 24.35
CA ARG A 29 -11.88 2.14 25.70
C ARG A 29 -12.79 0.92 25.90
N SER A 30 -13.43 0.43 24.85
CA SER A 30 -14.28 -0.76 24.90
C SER A 30 -13.52 -2.07 25.00
N LEU A 31 -12.23 -2.10 24.67
CA LEU A 31 -11.39 -3.31 24.63
C LEU A 31 -11.00 -3.81 26.01
N HIS A 32 -11.07 -3.00 27.07
CA HIS A 32 -10.56 -3.34 28.41
C HIS A 32 -11.58 -4.01 29.35
N LYS A 33 -12.58 -4.71 28.81
CA LYS A 33 -13.63 -5.39 29.62
C LYS A 33 -13.21 -6.82 29.96
N SER A 34 -13.38 -7.24 31.22
CA SER A 34 -13.01 -8.59 31.68
C SER A 34 -13.68 -9.72 30.88
N ASP A 35 -14.97 -9.59 30.59
CA ASP A 35 -15.73 -10.60 29.84
C ASP A 35 -15.22 -10.74 28.40
N LEU A 36 -14.70 -9.65 27.83
CA LEU A 36 -14.10 -9.66 26.49
C LEU A 36 -12.81 -10.46 26.48
N TYR A 37 -11.93 -10.25 27.47
CA TYR A 37 -10.67 -11.02 27.61
C TYR A 37 -10.96 -12.52 27.77
N HIS A 38 -11.95 -12.89 28.58
CA HIS A 38 -12.37 -14.28 28.72
C HIS A 38 -12.89 -14.86 27.40
N GLY A 39 -13.69 -14.11 26.65
CA GLY A 39 -14.20 -14.51 25.33
C GLY A 39 -13.06 -14.73 24.32
N ILE A 40 -12.09 -13.82 24.28
CA ILE A 40 -10.90 -13.90 23.41
C ILE A 40 -10.06 -15.11 23.76
N ALA A 41 -9.69 -15.28 25.04
CA ALA A 41 -8.91 -16.43 25.49
C ALA A 41 -9.61 -17.76 25.16
N SER A 42 -10.93 -17.83 25.40
CA SER A 42 -11.74 -19.03 25.10
C SER A 42 -11.75 -19.32 23.59
N LEU A 43 -11.87 -18.28 22.76
CA LEU A 43 -11.88 -18.44 21.31
C LEU A 43 -10.52 -18.89 20.77
N ILE A 44 -9.41 -18.33 21.29
CA ILE A 44 -8.06 -18.80 20.93
C ILE A 44 -7.89 -20.27 21.33
N GLN A 45 -8.22 -20.64 22.56
CA GLN A 45 -8.09 -22.02 23.06
C GLN A 45 -8.97 -23.03 22.31
N LYS A 46 -10.11 -22.60 21.76
CA LYS A 46 -10.95 -23.45 20.91
C LYS A 46 -10.19 -23.96 19.67
N TYR A 47 -9.32 -23.14 19.09
CA TYR A 47 -8.63 -23.47 17.83
C TYR A 47 -7.14 -23.81 17.98
N LYS A 48 -6.52 -23.40 19.09
CA LYS A 48 -5.24 -23.93 19.57
C LYS A 48 -5.38 -24.36 21.03
N PRO A 49 -5.86 -25.59 21.30
CA PRO A 49 -5.95 -26.09 22.67
C PRO A 49 -4.58 -26.19 23.33
N GLY A 50 -4.51 -25.94 24.64
CA GLY A 50 -3.29 -26.08 25.45
C GLY A 50 -3.47 -25.54 26.86
N ASP A 51 -2.44 -25.70 27.70
CA ASP A 51 -2.39 -25.13 29.05
C ASP A 51 -2.07 -23.63 28.96
N ALA A 52 -3.11 -22.81 28.81
CA ALA A 52 -3.00 -21.35 28.76
C ALA A 52 -2.50 -20.78 30.11
N VAL A 53 -1.59 -19.83 30.03
CA VAL A 53 -0.94 -19.18 31.19
C VAL A 53 -1.41 -17.74 31.33
N GLU A 54 -1.26 -16.93 30.28
CA GLU A 54 -1.53 -15.50 30.34
C GLU A 54 -2.06 -14.99 28.99
N LEU A 55 -3.12 -14.18 29.05
CA LEU A 55 -3.56 -13.35 27.94
C LEU A 55 -2.96 -11.95 28.13
N HIS A 56 -1.97 -11.62 27.31
CA HIS A 56 -1.23 -10.36 27.39
C HIS A 56 -2.12 -9.16 27.02
N THR A 57 -1.68 -7.96 27.44
CA THR A 57 -2.32 -6.70 27.02
C THR A 57 -2.30 -6.59 25.49
N PRO A 58 -3.40 -6.18 24.87
CA PRO A 58 -3.48 -6.09 23.42
C PRO A 58 -2.47 -5.08 22.87
N ILE A 59 -1.87 -5.44 21.74
CA ILE A 59 -1.00 -4.56 20.96
C ILE A 59 -1.84 -3.99 19.82
N ARG A 60 -1.89 -2.66 19.71
CA ARG A 60 -2.55 -1.99 18.60
C ARG A 60 -1.52 -1.56 17.55
N GLY A 61 -1.72 -2.00 16.32
CA GLY A 61 -1.08 -1.42 15.13
C GLY A 61 -2.02 -0.46 14.39
N GLY A 62 -1.59 0.05 13.24
CA GLY A 62 -2.37 1.02 12.46
C GLY A 62 -3.77 0.50 12.07
N TYR A 63 -3.86 -0.75 11.60
CA TYR A 63 -5.10 -1.34 11.09
C TYR A 63 -5.69 -2.45 11.97
N ASN A 64 -4.95 -2.99 12.94
CA ASN A 64 -5.41 -4.17 13.69
C ASN A 64 -5.01 -4.10 15.16
N VAL A 65 -5.77 -4.80 16.00
CA VAL A 65 -5.40 -5.14 17.37
C VAL A 65 -5.04 -6.62 17.46
N PHE A 66 -4.03 -6.92 18.27
CA PHE A 66 -3.50 -8.26 18.48
C PHE A 66 -3.59 -8.64 19.96
N TYR A 67 -4.14 -9.83 20.23
CA TYR A 67 -4.15 -10.43 21.56
C TYR A 67 -3.26 -11.67 21.58
N ARG A 68 -2.23 -11.69 22.43
CA ARG A 68 -1.32 -12.84 22.59
C ARG A 68 -1.75 -13.68 23.79
N LEU A 69 -2.03 -14.96 23.55
CA LEU A 69 -2.24 -15.96 24.59
C LEU A 69 -1.01 -16.87 24.68
N GLU A 70 -0.35 -16.83 25.83
CA GLU A 70 0.81 -17.64 26.17
C GLU A 70 0.39 -18.99 26.76
N TYR A 71 1.13 -20.05 26.42
CA TYR A 71 0.92 -21.41 26.92
C TYR A 71 2.12 -21.87 27.76
N ARG A 72 1.92 -22.85 28.65
CA ARG A 72 2.96 -23.38 29.55
C ARG A 72 4.12 -24.09 28.82
N ASP A 73 3.94 -24.43 27.55
CA ASP A 73 4.97 -25.03 26.70
C ASP A 73 5.86 -23.99 26.00
N ASP A 74 5.84 -22.74 26.48
CA ASP A 74 6.54 -21.58 25.94
C ASP A 74 6.13 -21.20 24.51
N THR A 75 5.04 -21.78 23.98
CA THR A 75 4.43 -21.34 22.72
C THR A 75 3.37 -20.27 22.95
N SER A 76 3.07 -19.49 21.91
CA SER A 76 2.03 -18.47 21.97
C SER A 76 1.11 -18.53 20.73
N ALA A 77 -0.15 -18.17 20.91
CA ALA A 77 -1.08 -17.88 19.81
C ALA A 77 -1.49 -16.41 19.85
N ALA A 78 -1.78 -15.87 18.68
CA ALA A 78 -2.31 -14.54 18.52
C ALA A 78 -3.72 -14.58 17.93
N MET A 79 -4.60 -13.71 18.42
CA MET A 79 -5.83 -13.32 17.73
C MET A 79 -5.65 -11.90 17.16
N LYS A 80 -5.68 -11.78 15.84
CA LYS A 80 -5.64 -10.51 15.09
C LYS A 80 -7.05 -10.10 14.71
N ILE A 81 -7.40 -8.84 14.94
CA ILE A 81 -8.73 -8.27 14.67
C ILE A 81 -8.57 -6.89 14.01
N PRO A 82 -9.24 -6.62 12.88
CA PRO A 82 -9.25 -5.28 12.28
C PRO A 82 -9.85 -4.21 13.22
N CYS A 83 -9.24 -3.02 13.26
CA CYS A 83 -9.72 -1.91 14.08
C CYS A 83 -11.05 -1.36 13.52
N LYS A 84 -12.10 -1.33 14.37
CA LYS A 84 -13.51 -1.12 14.00
C LYS A 84 -13.84 0.26 13.40
N ALA A 85 -12.94 1.24 13.51
CA ALA A 85 -13.11 2.58 12.93
C ALA A 85 -12.14 2.85 11.75
N VAL A 86 -10.97 2.21 11.73
CA VAL A 86 -9.93 2.46 10.72
C VAL A 86 -10.15 1.61 9.47
N VAL A 87 -10.53 0.34 9.65
CA VAL A 87 -10.64 -0.60 8.52
C VAL A 87 -12.03 -0.57 7.91
N LYS A 88 -12.12 -0.14 6.66
CA LYS A 88 -13.40 0.04 5.94
C LYS A 88 -13.86 -1.21 5.18
N PHE A 89 -12.99 -2.21 5.04
CA PHE A 89 -13.27 -3.50 4.37
C PHE A 89 -12.83 -4.71 5.22
N PRO A 90 -13.28 -4.85 6.47
CA PRO A 90 -12.68 -5.78 7.43
C PRO A 90 -12.81 -7.26 7.02
N GLU A 91 -13.95 -7.65 6.44
CA GLU A 91 -14.21 -9.04 6.01
C GLU A 91 -13.34 -9.44 4.81
N GLU A 92 -13.33 -8.61 3.75
CA GLU A 92 -12.53 -8.84 2.56
C GLU A 92 -11.04 -8.85 2.89
N LYS A 93 -10.57 -7.85 3.65
CA LYS A 93 -9.20 -7.74 4.13
C LYS A 93 -8.76 -9.01 4.86
N THR A 94 -9.55 -9.45 5.85
CA THR A 94 -9.24 -10.64 6.66
C THR A 94 -9.16 -11.88 5.79
N LYS A 95 -10.15 -12.09 4.90
CA LYS A 95 -10.19 -13.25 4.01
C LYS A 95 -9.00 -13.29 3.04
N TYR A 96 -8.66 -12.15 2.44
CA TYR A 96 -7.55 -12.06 1.47
C TYR A 96 -6.20 -12.23 2.16
N GLU A 97 -6.00 -11.64 3.34
CA GLU A 97 -4.79 -11.80 4.14
C GLU A 97 -4.52 -13.28 4.46
N VAL A 98 -5.54 -14.02 4.93
CA VAL A 98 -5.45 -15.45 5.21
C VAL A 98 -5.05 -16.26 3.97
N ALA A 99 -5.69 -15.98 2.84
CA ALA A 99 -5.41 -16.68 1.58
C ALA A 99 -3.97 -16.40 1.11
N THR A 100 -3.52 -15.15 1.19
CA THR A 100 -2.16 -14.75 0.84
C THR A 100 -1.12 -15.43 1.73
N MET A 101 -1.29 -15.39 3.05
CA MET A 101 -0.37 -16.05 3.99
C MET A 101 -0.23 -17.55 3.69
N ARG A 102 -1.34 -18.25 3.48
CA ARG A 102 -1.30 -19.69 3.16
C ARG A 102 -0.66 -19.95 1.80
N TYR A 103 -0.91 -19.11 0.81
CA TYR A 103 -0.29 -19.24 -0.52
C TYR A 103 1.22 -19.00 -0.46
N VAL A 104 1.67 -17.97 0.25
CA VAL A 104 3.10 -17.66 0.45
C VAL A 104 3.79 -18.81 1.18
N ALA A 105 3.20 -19.33 2.26
CA ALA A 105 3.73 -20.48 3.00
C ALA A 105 3.89 -21.73 2.12
N ALA A 106 2.96 -21.96 1.18
CA ALA A 106 2.94 -23.14 0.32
C ALA A 106 3.90 -23.06 -0.86
N ASN A 107 4.26 -21.84 -1.32
CA ASN A 107 5.00 -21.63 -2.56
C ASN A 107 6.37 -20.96 -2.36
N THR A 108 6.73 -20.63 -1.12
CA THR A 108 8.00 -19.96 -0.78
C THR A 108 8.58 -20.55 0.50
N THR A 109 9.80 -20.11 0.82
CA THR A 109 10.46 -20.37 2.12
C THR A 109 10.30 -19.20 3.08
N ILE A 110 9.52 -18.17 2.73
CA ILE A 110 9.28 -17.01 3.59
C ILE A 110 8.54 -17.50 4.84
N PRO A 111 9.09 -17.28 6.05
CA PRO A 111 8.42 -17.69 7.27
C PRO A 111 7.20 -16.79 7.49
N VAL A 112 6.02 -17.38 7.57
CA VAL A 112 4.77 -16.67 7.87
C VAL A 112 4.04 -17.41 9.00
N PRO A 113 3.26 -16.70 9.86
CA PRO A 113 2.53 -17.34 10.94
C PRO A 113 1.59 -18.45 10.45
N LYS A 114 1.57 -19.61 11.13
CA LYS A 114 0.59 -20.64 10.83
C LYS A 114 -0.79 -20.18 11.26
N ILE A 115 -1.76 -20.30 10.37
CA ILE A 115 -3.15 -19.94 10.65
C ILE A 115 -3.88 -21.16 11.22
N TYR A 116 -4.37 -21.05 12.45
CA TYR A 116 -5.22 -22.05 13.11
C TYR A 116 -6.68 -21.91 12.67
N HIS A 117 -7.18 -20.68 12.63
CA HIS A 117 -8.55 -20.40 12.23
C HIS A 117 -8.71 -18.94 11.79
N TYR A 118 -9.76 -18.65 11.05
CA TYR A 118 -10.23 -17.30 10.79
C TYR A 118 -11.74 -17.34 10.68
N GLY A 119 -12.41 -16.22 10.99
CA GLY A 119 -13.86 -16.15 10.97
C GLY A 119 -14.37 -14.75 10.67
N THR A 120 -15.62 -14.69 10.22
CA THR A 120 -16.37 -13.46 9.98
C THR A 120 -16.78 -12.77 11.28
N ALA A 121 -17.25 -11.54 11.21
CA ALA A 121 -17.82 -10.81 12.34
C ALA A 121 -19.00 -11.56 12.98
N ALA A 122 -19.83 -12.21 12.17
CA ALA A 122 -20.97 -13.00 12.66
C ALA A 122 -20.54 -14.25 13.43
N GLU A 123 -19.36 -14.79 13.14
CA GLU A 123 -18.80 -15.96 13.80
C GLU A 123 -17.97 -15.60 15.05
N ASN A 124 -17.69 -14.31 15.27
CA ASN A 124 -16.93 -13.85 16.42
C ASN A 124 -17.85 -13.55 17.63
N PRO A 125 -17.89 -14.41 18.66
CA PRO A 125 -18.78 -14.23 19.82
C PRO A 125 -18.46 -12.98 20.65
N THR A 126 -17.28 -12.38 20.46
CA THR A 126 -16.88 -11.15 21.16
C THR A 126 -17.50 -9.88 20.56
N GLY A 127 -18.04 -9.95 19.34
CA GLY A 127 -18.57 -8.79 18.62
C GLY A 127 -17.52 -7.80 18.11
N LEU A 128 -16.23 -8.16 18.16
CA LEU A 128 -15.13 -7.28 17.73
C LEU A 128 -14.92 -7.22 16.20
N GLY A 129 -15.63 -8.03 15.42
CA GLY A 129 -15.49 -8.10 13.96
C GLY A 129 -14.84 -9.40 13.49
N PRO A 130 -14.45 -9.49 12.21
CA PRO A 130 -13.74 -10.67 11.70
C PRO A 130 -12.37 -10.81 12.36
N PHE A 131 -11.80 -12.01 12.34
CA PHE A 131 -10.60 -12.31 13.10
C PHE A 131 -9.75 -13.41 12.47
N ILE A 132 -8.48 -13.44 12.84
CA ILE A 132 -7.52 -14.50 12.52
C ILE A 132 -6.91 -15.01 13.82
N ILE A 133 -6.90 -16.33 14.01
CA ILE A 133 -6.15 -17.01 15.08
C ILE A 133 -4.98 -17.71 14.42
N MET A 134 -3.77 -17.35 14.83
CA MET A 134 -2.52 -17.81 14.22
C MET A 134 -1.41 -17.92 15.25
N ASP A 135 -0.25 -18.42 14.83
CA ASP A 135 0.96 -18.37 15.64
C ASP A 135 1.29 -16.94 16.06
N TYR A 136 1.74 -16.79 17.30
CA TYR A 136 2.60 -15.67 17.65
C TYR A 136 4.04 -16.11 17.41
N ILE A 137 4.75 -15.43 16.51
CA ILE A 137 6.15 -15.73 16.21
C ILE A 137 7.00 -15.07 17.29
N GLU A 138 7.67 -15.88 18.11
CA GLU A 138 8.68 -15.35 19.05
C GLU A 138 9.82 -14.72 18.26
N HIS A 139 10.19 -13.49 18.62
CA HIS A 139 11.19 -12.68 17.93
C HIS A 139 11.84 -11.72 18.92
N ASP A 140 13.02 -11.19 18.56
CA ASP A 140 13.72 -10.18 19.37
C ASP A 140 13.21 -8.77 19.05
N ARG A 141 13.11 -8.44 17.77
CA ARG A 141 12.66 -7.13 17.28
C ARG A 141 12.19 -7.18 15.82
N THR A 142 11.69 -6.07 15.30
CA THR A 142 11.44 -5.92 13.85
C THR A 142 12.73 -5.56 13.12
N LEU A 143 12.82 -5.91 11.83
CA LEU A 143 13.97 -5.55 10.99
C LEU A 143 14.12 -4.03 10.90
N SER A 144 13.02 -3.28 10.90
CA SER A 144 13.07 -1.81 10.96
C SER A 144 13.75 -1.29 12.22
N HIS A 145 13.53 -1.90 13.39
CA HIS A 145 14.17 -1.49 14.63
C HIS A 145 15.67 -1.79 14.62
N ALA A 146 16.11 -2.84 13.92
CA ALA A 146 17.53 -3.12 13.73
C ALA A 146 18.23 -2.15 12.77
N LEU A 147 17.48 -1.56 11.82
CA LEU A 147 17.93 -0.53 10.89
C LEU A 147 17.78 0.90 11.44
N ASN A 148 17.02 1.08 12.52
CA ASN A 148 16.61 2.39 13.00
C ASN A 148 17.78 3.19 13.57
N ASP A 149 17.70 4.51 13.41
CA ASP A 149 18.55 5.48 14.09
C ASP A 149 18.42 5.31 15.62
N PRO A 150 19.54 5.02 16.32
CA PRO A 150 19.54 4.78 17.76
C PRO A 150 19.29 6.05 18.60
N ASP A 151 19.43 7.24 18.01
CA ASP A 151 19.25 8.52 18.70
C ASP A 151 17.79 9.00 18.69
N LEU A 152 16.88 8.26 18.04
CA LEU A 152 15.45 8.56 18.02
C LEU A 152 14.75 8.12 19.31
N GLU A 153 13.77 8.91 19.74
CA GLU A 153 12.93 8.55 20.88
C GLU A 153 12.03 7.36 20.51
N PRO A 154 11.55 6.55 21.48
CA PRO A 154 10.74 5.36 21.20
C PRO A 154 9.47 5.63 20.37
N ASP A 155 8.89 6.82 20.50
CA ASP A 155 7.67 7.23 19.79
C ASP A 155 7.95 7.88 18.42
N ASP A 156 9.22 8.15 18.09
CA ASP A 156 9.59 8.73 16.81
C ASP A 156 9.45 7.71 15.67
N SER A 157 8.95 8.19 14.52
CA SER A 157 8.88 7.35 13.32
C SER A 157 10.27 6.96 12.84
N HIS A 158 10.50 5.65 12.72
CA HIS A 158 11.77 5.08 12.31
C HIS A 158 12.38 5.76 11.07
N VAL A 159 13.70 5.94 11.10
CA VAL A 159 14.55 6.41 9.99
C VAL A 159 15.78 5.52 9.96
N LEU A 160 16.30 5.23 8.76
CA LEU A 160 17.55 4.47 8.63
C LEU A 160 18.69 5.20 9.38
N ASP A 161 19.38 4.49 10.27
CA ASP A 161 20.61 4.95 10.92
C ASP A 161 21.65 5.39 9.88
N ALA A 162 21.97 6.69 9.88
CA ALA A 162 22.93 7.26 8.94
C ALA A 162 24.34 6.69 9.12
N ASN A 163 24.67 6.21 10.33
CA ASN A 163 25.95 5.67 10.73
C ASN A 163 25.99 4.13 10.72
N ILE A 164 24.95 3.47 10.20
CA ILE A 164 24.91 2.01 10.12
C ILE A 164 26.12 1.49 9.33
N SER A 165 26.79 0.46 9.84
CA SER A 165 27.91 -0.14 9.12
C SER A 165 27.42 -0.82 7.85
N ASP A 166 28.19 -0.70 6.76
CA ASP A 166 27.86 -1.32 5.48
C ASP A 166 27.62 -2.82 5.62
N GLN A 167 28.41 -3.51 6.46
CA GLN A 167 28.25 -4.93 6.72
C GLN A 167 26.88 -5.27 7.33
N LYS A 168 26.41 -4.50 8.31
CA LYS A 168 25.10 -4.72 8.95
C LYS A 168 23.97 -4.37 7.98
N LEU A 169 24.12 -3.27 7.24
CA LEU A 169 23.14 -2.83 6.25
C LEU A 169 22.96 -3.89 5.14
N GLU A 170 24.06 -4.34 4.54
CA GLU A 170 24.05 -5.39 3.51
C GLU A 170 23.43 -6.69 4.04
N PHE A 171 23.77 -7.09 5.27
CA PHE A 171 23.23 -8.30 5.88
C PHE A 171 21.70 -8.24 6.03
N LEU A 172 21.16 -7.13 6.53
CA LEU A 172 19.72 -6.94 6.69
C LEU A 172 19.00 -6.77 5.34
N TYR A 173 19.60 -6.02 4.41
CA TYR A 173 19.09 -5.86 3.04
C TYR A 173 19.09 -7.17 2.27
N ARG A 174 20.03 -8.08 2.52
CA ARG A 174 20.08 -9.39 1.88
C ARG A 174 18.87 -10.23 2.19
N GLN A 175 18.42 -10.19 3.44
CA GLN A 175 17.23 -10.92 3.85
C GLN A 175 15.97 -10.34 3.22
N MET A 176 15.87 -9.01 3.11
CA MET A 176 14.79 -8.36 2.35
C MET A 176 14.85 -8.69 0.85
N ALA A 177 16.03 -8.65 0.24
CA ALA A 177 16.23 -9.02 -1.16
C ALA A 177 15.80 -10.47 -1.42
N ASN A 178 16.11 -11.39 -0.51
CA ASN A 178 15.70 -12.76 -0.59
C ASN A 178 14.16 -12.92 -0.58
N ILE A 179 13.47 -12.20 0.31
CA ILE A 179 11.98 -12.16 0.38
C ILE A 179 11.41 -11.61 -0.93
N VAL A 180 11.87 -10.43 -1.38
CA VAL A 180 11.37 -9.77 -2.60
C VAL A 180 11.58 -10.66 -3.83
N LEU A 181 12.73 -11.34 -3.93
CA LEU A 181 12.99 -12.29 -5.02
C LEU A 181 12.00 -13.45 -5.01
N GLN A 182 11.69 -14.02 -3.84
CA GLN A 182 10.71 -15.13 -3.75
C GLN A 182 9.30 -14.66 -4.12
N LEU A 183 8.90 -13.46 -3.71
CA LEU A 183 7.59 -12.92 -4.10
C LEU A 183 7.51 -12.64 -5.61
N SER A 184 8.61 -12.18 -6.21
CA SER A 184 8.69 -11.92 -7.65
C SER A 184 8.48 -13.18 -8.51
N THR A 185 8.65 -14.38 -7.96
CA THR A 185 8.40 -15.63 -8.70
C THR A 185 6.92 -16.04 -8.66
N LEU A 186 6.12 -15.50 -7.75
CA LEU A 186 4.70 -15.83 -7.63
C LEU A 186 3.93 -15.10 -8.74
N SER A 187 3.41 -15.87 -9.71
CA SER A 187 2.79 -15.36 -10.91
C SER A 187 1.31 -15.70 -11.03
N PHE A 188 0.52 -14.77 -11.54
CA PHE A 188 -0.94 -14.91 -11.66
C PHE A 188 -1.46 -14.43 -13.01
N PRO A 189 -2.58 -15.00 -13.50
CA PRO A 189 -3.11 -14.67 -14.83
C PRO A 189 -3.94 -13.38 -14.89
N ARG A 190 -4.26 -12.76 -13.73
CA ARG A 190 -5.04 -11.52 -13.64
C ARG A 190 -4.70 -10.73 -12.39
N ILE A 191 -5.05 -9.45 -12.39
CA ILE A 191 -4.97 -8.54 -11.25
C ILE A 191 -6.17 -8.76 -10.34
N GLY A 192 -5.91 -8.93 -9.03
CA GLY A 192 -6.93 -9.21 -8.03
C GLY A 192 -6.37 -9.82 -6.76
N SER A 193 -7.22 -10.01 -5.77
CA SER A 193 -6.80 -10.58 -4.48
C SER A 193 -6.93 -12.12 -4.48
N LEU A 194 -6.01 -12.77 -3.77
CA LEU A 194 -6.05 -14.21 -3.57
C LEU A 194 -7.26 -14.60 -2.72
N VAL A 195 -7.91 -15.68 -3.13
CA VAL A 195 -8.97 -16.33 -2.37
C VAL A 195 -8.68 -17.82 -2.34
N GLN A 196 -8.87 -18.41 -1.16
CA GLN A 196 -8.88 -19.86 -0.98
C GLN A 196 -10.32 -20.35 -0.92
N ASP A 197 -10.65 -21.37 -1.72
CA ASP A 197 -11.96 -22.01 -1.68
C ASP A 197 -12.05 -23.07 -0.57
N LYS A 198 -13.20 -23.76 -0.50
CA LYS A 198 -13.47 -24.78 0.53
C LYS A 198 -12.62 -26.04 0.37
N ASP A 199 -12.13 -26.31 -0.84
CA ASP A 199 -11.28 -27.45 -1.16
C ASP A 199 -9.79 -27.11 -0.97
N GLY A 200 -9.50 -25.87 -0.57
CA GLY A 200 -8.15 -25.38 -0.29
C GLY A 200 -7.42 -24.84 -1.52
N ALA A 201 -8.07 -24.80 -2.70
CA ALA A 201 -7.46 -24.30 -3.92
C ALA A 201 -7.41 -22.77 -3.93
N PHE A 202 -6.32 -22.22 -4.46
CA PHE A 202 -6.09 -20.79 -4.54
C PHE A 202 -6.44 -20.26 -5.93
N SER A 203 -7.13 -19.13 -5.97
CA SER A 203 -7.42 -18.43 -7.22
C SER A 203 -7.43 -16.91 -7.02
N ILE A 204 -7.18 -16.15 -8.09
CA ILE A 204 -7.44 -14.72 -8.12
C ILE A 204 -8.93 -14.49 -8.41
N SER A 205 -9.72 -14.62 -7.35
CA SER A 205 -11.18 -14.46 -7.42
C SER A 205 -11.68 -13.24 -6.65
N GLY A 206 -10.83 -12.59 -5.85
CA GLY A 206 -11.15 -11.32 -5.19
C GLY A 206 -10.83 -10.12 -6.09
N ARG A 207 -11.57 -9.02 -5.94
CA ARG A 207 -11.15 -7.73 -6.49
C ARG A 207 -9.83 -7.28 -5.85
N PRO A 208 -9.00 -6.45 -6.50
CA PRO A 208 -7.90 -5.77 -5.81
C PRO A 208 -8.45 -5.01 -4.61
N LEU A 209 -7.79 -5.14 -3.46
CA LEU A 209 -8.07 -4.36 -2.28
C LEU A 209 -6.76 -3.75 -1.80
N ILE A 210 -6.55 -2.47 -2.10
CA ILE A 210 -5.31 -1.76 -1.79
C ILE A 210 -5.50 -0.77 -0.63
N GLN A 211 -4.40 -0.36 0.02
CA GLN A 211 -4.45 0.54 1.18
C GLN A 211 -5.04 1.91 0.83
N ASN A 212 -4.78 2.40 -0.39
CA ASN A 212 -5.34 3.65 -0.90
C ASN A 212 -6.88 3.63 -0.90
N MET A 213 -7.52 2.49 -1.22
CA MET A 213 -8.98 2.35 -1.20
C MET A 213 -9.54 2.53 0.22
N ASN A 214 -8.89 1.96 1.24
CA ASN A 214 -9.30 2.17 2.63
C ASN A 214 -9.21 3.65 3.01
N SER A 215 -8.08 4.26 2.67
CA SER A 215 -7.78 5.65 2.99
C SER A 215 -8.74 6.63 2.28
N LEU A 216 -9.21 6.32 1.07
CA LEU A 216 -10.16 7.15 0.33
C LEU A 216 -11.55 7.16 0.98
N VAL A 217 -11.99 6.01 1.49
CA VAL A 217 -13.25 5.94 2.25
C VAL A 217 -13.11 6.66 3.58
N GLU A 218 -11.96 6.50 4.24
CA GLU A 218 -11.72 7.08 5.57
C GLU A 218 -11.53 8.59 5.55
N PHE A 219 -10.71 9.11 4.64
CA PHE A 219 -10.22 10.50 4.70
C PHE A 219 -10.69 11.38 3.53
N ALA A 220 -11.40 10.81 2.55
CA ALA A 220 -11.89 11.56 1.39
C ALA A 220 -13.40 11.36 1.14
N GLY A 221 -14.12 10.68 2.05
CA GLY A 221 -15.57 10.50 1.93
C GLY A 221 -16.02 9.71 0.70
N VAL A 222 -15.11 8.99 0.03
CA VAL A 222 -15.44 8.22 -1.18
C VAL A 222 -16.36 7.06 -0.82
N VAL A 223 -17.47 6.94 -1.52
CA VAL A 223 -18.43 5.85 -1.29
C VAL A 223 -17.82 4.51 -1.72
N PRO A 224 -17.82 3.46 -0.87
CA PRO A 224 -17.20 2.18 -1.19
C PRO A 224 -17.64 1.54 -2.51
N SER A 225 -18.90 1.75 -2.93
CA SER A 225 -19.44 1.21 -4.18
C SER A 225 -18.85 1.83 -5.45
N LEU A 226 -18.21 2.99 -5.35
CA LEU A 226 -17.54 3.65 -6.48
C LEU A 226 -16.11 3.14 -6.68
N LEU A 227 -15.57 2.40 -5.72
CA LEU A 227 -14.24 1.86 -5.81
C LEU A 227 -14.21 0.60 -6.69
N PRO A 228 -13.05 0.28 -7.29
CA PRO A 228 -12.84 -0.95 -8.05
C PRO A 228 -13.45 -2.20 -7.40
N SER A 229 -14.37 -2.85 -8.12
CA SER A 229 -15.17 -3.99 -7.64
C SER A 229 -14.95 -5.29 -8.45
N GLN A 230 -14.08 -5.25 -9.46
CA GLN A 230 -13.79 -6.36 -10.36
C GLN A 230 -12.31 -6.74 -10.36
N GLN A 231 -11.99 -7.87 -11.00
CA GLN A 231 -10.62 -8.24 -11.37
C GLN A 231 -10.26 -7.60 -12.72
N TYR A 232 -8.96 -7.52 -13.03
CA TYR A 232 -8.49 -6.90 -14.27
C TYR A 232 -7.57 -7.84 -15.04
N CYS A 233 -7.71 -7.86 -16.35
CA CYS A 233 -6.93 -8.74 -17.24
C CYS A 233 -5.68 -8.05 -17.78
N THR A 234 -5.61 -6.71 -17.67
CA THR A 234 -4.47 -5.92 -18.15
C THR A 234 -4.09 -4.83 -17.17
N SER A 235 -2.82 -4.45 -17.17
CA SER A 235 -2.34 -3.29 -16.41
C SER A 235 -3.01 -1.99 -16.86
N THR A 236 -3.32 -1.83 -18.15
CA THR A 236 -4.05 -0.66 -18.67
C THR A 236 -5.38 -0.46 -17.97
N GLU A 237 -6.20 -1.51 -17.85
CA GLU A 237 -7.49 -1.40 -17.15
C GLU A 237 -7.31 -1.04 -15.67
N TRP A 238 -6.25 -1.56 -15.04
CA TRP A 238 -5.94 -1.23 -13.65
C TRP A 238 -5.45 0.21 -13.46
N TYR A 239 -4.64 0.74 -14.37
CA TYR A 239 -4.26 2.17 -14.35
C TYR A 239 -5.46 3.09 -14.54
N VAL A 240 -6.43 2.72 -15.38
CA VAL A 240 -7.67 3.49 -15.52
C VAL A 240 -8.43 3.51 -14.20
N ALA A 241 -8.59 2.36 -13.55
CA ALA A 241 -9.23 2.25 -12.25
C ALA A 241 -8.53 3.10 -11.16
N MET A 242 -7.20 3.15 -11.17
CA MET A 242 -6.43 4.02 -10.27
C MET A 242 -6.59 5.51 -10.60
N ALA A 243 -6.61 5.89 -11.87
CA ALA A 243 -6.86 7.27 -12.28
C ALA A 243 -8.27 7.74 -11.88
N ASP A 244 -9.28 6.86 -12.03
CA ASP A 244 -10.65 7.14 -11.58
C ASP A 244 -10.71 7.33 -10.05
N MET A 245 -9.92 6.57 -9.28
CA MET A 245 -9.80 6.78 -7.83
C MET A 245 -9.22 8.16 -7.47
N HIS A 246 -8.28 8.72 -8.25
CA HIS A 246 -7.78 10.08 -8.01
C HIS A 246 -8.85 11.14 -8.28
N LEU A 247 -9.68 10.97 -9.31
CA LEU A 247 -10.83 11.84 -9.55
C LEU A 247 -11.88 11.72 -8.43
N ALA A 248 -12.11 10.51 -7.92
CA ALA A 248 -13.03 10.29 -6.81
C ALA A 248 -12.56 11.02 -5.56
N GLN A 249 -11.26 10.95 -5.25
CA GLN A 249 -10.68 11.67 -4.11
C GLN A 249 -11.02 13.17 -4.16
N ILE A 250 -10.65 13.87 -5.24
CA ILE A 250 -10.92 15.31 -5.31
C ILE A 250 -12.41 15.59 -5.36
N THR A 251 -13.23 14.71 -5.93
CA THR A 251 -14.68 14.94 -6.00
C THR A 251 -15.32 14.89 -4.62
N PHE A 252 -14.99 13.90 -3.81
CA PHE A 252 -15.70 13.62 -2.55
C PHE A 252 -15.01 14.16 -1.31
N GLN A 253 -13.72 14.46 -1.35
CA GLN A 253 -13.05 15.12 -0.24
C GLN A 253 -13.61 16.55 -0.14
N HIS A 254 -14.29 16.84 0.97
CA HIS A 254 -14.97 18.11 1.18
C HIS A 254 -14.02 19.13 1.79
N ASN A 255 -13.42 18.78 2.94
CA ASN A 255 -12.49 19.67 3.62
C ASN A 255 -11.06 19.47 3.12
N ASP A 256 -10.29 20.56 3.09
CA ASP A 256 -8.84 20.55 2.83
C ASP A 256 -8.45 19.94 1.47
N ALA A 257 -9.43 19.79 0.57
CA ALA A 257 -9.24 19.20 -0.74
C ALA A 257 -8.46 20.13 -1.69
N VAL A 258 -8.67 21.45 -1.56
CA VAL A 258 -8.02 22.47 -2.38
C VAL A 258 -7.69 23.72 -1.55
N ALA A 259 -6.59 24.39 -1.88
CA ALA A 259 -6.20 25.65 -1.22
C ALA A 259 -6.96 26.86 -1.75
N ASP A 260 -7.13 26.93 -3.07
CA ASP A 260 -7.78 28.01 -3.82
C ASP A 260 -8.24 27.51 -5.20
N GLU A 261 -8.75 28.42 -6.04
CA GLU A 261 -9.22 28.06 -7.38
C GLU A 261 -8.09 27.54 -8.29
N ASP A 262 -6.88 28.07 -8.17
CA ASP A 262 -5.74 27.66 -9.01
C ASP A 262 -5.28 26.26 -8.64
N ASP A 263 -5.25 25.92 -7.34
CA ASP A 263 -4.98 24.56 -6.87
C ASP A 263 -6.08 23.58 -7.31
N ALA A 264 -7.35 24.01 -7.30
CA ALA A 264 -8.45 23.19 -7.83
C ALA A 264 -8.31 22.89 -9.33
N ARG A 265 -7.92 23.89 -10.14
CA ARG A 265 -7.66 23.72 -11.58
C ARG A 265 -6.45 22.82 -11.83
N ASP A 266 -5.34 23.03 -11.11
CA ASP A 266 -4.16 22.16 -11.16
C ASP A 266 -4.52 20.70 -10.90
N LYS A 267 -5.26 20.44 -9.82
CA LYS A 267 -5.60 19.09 -9.42
C LYS A 267 -6.54 18.40 -10.41
N TYR A 268 -7.50 19.13 -10.98
CA TYR A 268 -8.41 18.58 -11.99
C TYR A 268 -7.67 18.25 -13.29
N VAL A 269 -6.88 19.19 -13.81
CA VAL A 269 -6.13 19.00 -15.07
C VAL A 269 -5.16 17.83 -14.94
N ALA A 270 -4.39 17.74 -13.85
CA ALA A 270 -3.47 16.64 -13.62
C ALA A 270 -4.18 15.27 -13.67
N ARG A 271 -5.33 15.15 -12.99
CA ARG A 271 -6.11 13.90 -12.94
C ARG A 271 -6.70 13.53 -14.29
N GLN A 272 -7.21 14.50 -15.06
CA GLN A 272 -7.75 14.23 -16.39
C GLN A 272 -6.67 13.82 -17.39
N LEU A 273 -5.54 14.52 -17.40
CA LEU A 273 -4.39 14.15 -18.25
C LEU A 273 -3.85 12.76 -17.89
N PHE A 274 -3.72 12.46 -16.59
CA PHE A 274 -3.28 11.15 -16.13
C PHE A 274 -4.26 10.04 -16.52
N ARG A 275 -5.57 10.28 -16.37
CA ARG A 275 -6.62 9.36 -16.81
C ARG A 275 -6.58 9.10 -18.32
N ARG A 276 -6.27 10.12 -19.13
CA ARG A 276 -6.08 9.96 -20.58
C ARG A 276 -4.87 9.09 -20.91
N LEU A 277 -3.73 9.29 -20.23
CA LEU A 277 -2.55 8.44 -20.36
C LEU A 277 -2.82 7.01 -19.92
N ALA A 278 -3.64 6.81 -18.88
CA ALA A 278 -4.07 5.50 -18.43
C ALA A 278 -4.90 4.80 -19.53
N SER A 279 -5.89 5.52 -20.07
CA SER A 279 -6.84 5.01 -21.06
C SER A 279 -6.18 4.70 -22.42
N SER A 280 -5.15 5.45 -22.79
CA SER A 280 -4.33 5.18 -23.99
C SER A 280 -3.29 4.07 -23.79
N GLY A 281 -3.21 3.50 -22.58
CA GLY A 281 -2.20 2.50 -22.20
C GLY A 281 -0.77 3.05 -22.17
N GLN A 282 -0.57 4.37 -22.14
CA GLN A 282 0.75 4.98 -22.04
C GLN A 282 1.37 4.76 -20.65
N LEU A 283 0.58 4.80 -19.58
CA LEU A 283 1.10 4.53 -18.22
C LEU A 283 1.57 3.07 -18.08
N ALA A 284 0.80 2.12 -18.61
CA ALA A 284 1.15 0.69 -18.58
C ALA A 284 2.42 0.36 -19.38
N ARG A 285 2.68 1.11 -20.47
CA ARG A 285 3.91 0.99 -21.28
C ARG A 285 5.10 1.69 -20.65
N GLY A 286 4.88 2.60 -19.70
CA GLY A 286 5.90 3.46 -19.14
C GLY A 286 6.59 4.34 -20.18
N PHE A 287 7.87 4.63 -19.96
CA PHE A 287 8.71 5.42 -20.87
C PHE A 287 9.48 4.56 -21.88
N ASP A 288 9.26 3.25 -21.91
CA ASP A 288 10.05 2.32 -22.71
C ASP A 288 9.33 1.90 -23.99
N SER A 289 9.92 2.22 -25.14
CA SER A 289 9.45 1.76 -26.45
C SER A 289 9.72 0.27 -26.68
N GLU A 290 10.67 -0.37 -25.98
CA GLU A 290 11.00 -1.79 -26.19
C GLU A 290 9.99 -2.74 -25.51
N GLN A 291 9.27 -2.27 -24.49
CA GLN A 291 8.17 -3.03 -23.87
C GLN A 291 6.93 -3.16 -24.78
N GLN A 292 6.90 -2.49 -25.94
CA GLN A 292 5.80 -2.54 -26.91
C GLN A 292 5.47 -3.95 -27.43
N LEU A 293 6.41 -4.91 -27.34
CA LEU A 293 6.28 -6.24 -27.92
C LEU A 293 5.81 -7.33 -26.94
N HIS A 294 5.91 -7.10 -25.62
CA HIS A 294 5.56 -8.11 -24.62
C HIS A 294 4.25 -7.73 -23.97
N ARG A 295 3.16 -8.36 -24.43
CA ARG A 295 1.90 -8.34 -23.69
C ARG A 295 2.18 -8.92 -22.31
N GLU A 296 1.99 -8.12 -21.26
CA GLU A 296 2.17 -8.58 -19.88
C GLU A 296 1.26 -9.79 -19.66
N ALA A 297 1.86 -10.98 -19.67
CA ALA A 297 1.13 -12.24 -19.66
C ALA A 297 0.78 -12.67 -18.23
N MET A 298 1.52 -12.16 -17.24
CA MET A 298 1.43 -12.57 -15.84
C MET A 298 1.67 -11.40 -14.90
N PHE A 299 0.93 -11.39 -13.80
CA PHE A 299 0.97 -10.44 -12.69
C PHE A 299 1.74 -11.03 -11.50
N ARG A 300 2.23 -10.20 -10.59
CA ARG A 300 3.04 -10.64 -9.43
C ARG A 300 2.33 -10.38 -8.12
N LEU A 301 2.56 -11.22 -7.10
CA LEU A 301 2.10 -10.89 -5.75
C LEU A 301 2.84 -9.63 -5.29
N TYR A 302 2.09 -8.61 -4.91
CA TYR A 302 2.61 -7.33 -4.48
C TYR A 302 1.89 -6.87 -3.22
N SER A 303 2.64 -6.29 -2.28
CA SER A 303 2.12 -5.67 -1.08
C SER A 303 2.76 -4.30 -0.91
N GLU A 304 1.94 -3.26 -0.80
CA GLU A 304 2.40 -1.88 -0.58
C GLU A 304 3.06 -1.70 0.80
N ASP A 305 2.65 -2.53 1.75
CA ASP A 305 3.12 -2.51 3.13
C ASP A 305 4.17 -3.60 3.41
N LEU A 306 4.73 -4.25 2.38
CA LEU A 306 5.91 -5.08 2.59
C LEU A 306 7.13 -4.18 2.87
N ARG A 307 7.45 -4.03 4.15
CA ARG A 307 8.54 -3.19 4.66
C ARG A 307 9.22 -3.82 5.87
N PRO A 308 10.42 -3.38 6.26
CA PRO A 308 11.15 -3.88 7.43
C PRO A 308 10.38 -3.89 8.75
N SER A 309 9.36 -3.05 8.91
CA SER A 309 8.50 -3.04 10.11
C SER A 309 7.62 -4.27 10.23
N ASN A 310 7.34 -4.95 9.11
CA ASN A 310 6.50 -6.16 9.04
C ASN A 310 7.35 -7.43 8.94
N VAL A 311 8.66 -7.33 9.21
CA VAL A 311 9.62 -8.43 9.19
C VAL A 311 10.22 -8.59 10.58
N LEU A 312 10.07 -9.77 11.16
CA LEU A 312 10.50 -10.11 12.51
C LEU A 312 11.85 -10.82 12.45
N ILE A 313 12.77 -10.42 13.33
CA ILE A 313 14.11 -11.00 13.41
C ILE A 313 14.44 -11.52 14.82
N ASP A 314 15.30 -12.54 14.88
CA ASP A 314 15.87 -13.03 16.12
C ASP A 314 17.07 -12.19 16.61
N LYS A 315 17.63 -12.59 17.75
CA LYS A 315 18.82 -11.98 18.36
C LYS A 315 20.08 -12.03 17.48
N ASP A 316 20.13 -12.95 16.52
CA ASP A 316 21.23 -13.12 15.57
C ASP A 316 20.93 -12.35 14.26
N LEU A 317 19.93 -11.45 14.31
CA LEU A 317 19.43 -10.60 13.24
C LEU A 317 18.84 -11.37 12.05
N ARG A 318 18.45 -12.64 12.24
CA ARG A 318 17.91 -13.48 11.17
C ARG A 318 16.39 -13.40 11.12
N VAL A 319 15.84 -13.35 9.91
CA VAL A 319 14.39 -13.33 9.69
C VAL A 319 13.76 -14.61 10.21
N VAL A 320 12.79 -14.46 11.11
CA VAL A 320 11.99 -15.55 11.68
C VAL A 320 10.50 -15.43 11.35
N GLY A 321 10.07 -14.29 10.80
CA GLY A 321 8.67 -14.09 10.38
C GLY A 321 8.47 -12.89 9.48
N VAL A 322 7.51 -12.99 8.56
CA VAL A 322 6.97 -11.89 7.77
C VAL A 322 5.46 -11.86 7.99
N ILE A 323 4.97 -10.73 8.47
CA ILE A 323 3.59 -10.53 8.93
C ILE A 323 2.89 -9.44 8.10
N ASP A 324 1.63 -9.15 8.44
CA ASP A 324 0.83 -8.08 7.84
C ASP A 324 0.73 -8.17 6.31
N TRP A 325 0.19 -9.29 5.84
CA TRP A 325 -0.10 -9.56 4.42
C TRP A 325 -1.43 -8.96 3.95
N GLU A 326 -1.98 -8.03 4.73
CA GLU A 326 -3.15 -7.26 4.36
C GLU A 326 -2.89 -6.40 3.13
N PHE A 327 -3.95 -6.17 2.34
CA PHE A 327 -3.88 -5.40 1.08
C PHE A 327 -2.93 -5.96 0.01
N ALA A 328 -2.32 -7.14 0.23
CA ALA A 328 -1.54 -7.82 -0.78
C ALA A 328 -2.44 -8.39 -1.89
N TYR A 329 -2.02 -8.23 -3.14
CA TYR A 329 -2.79 -8.63 -4.31
C TYR A 329 -1.89 -8.96 -5.50
N ALA A 330 -2.42 -9.64 -6.51
CA ALA A 330 -1.75 -9.79 -7.79
C ALA A 330 -1.81 -8.45 -8.55
N ALA A 331 -0.65 -7.88 -8.86
CA ALA A 331 -0.50 -6.54 -9.43
C ALA A 331 0.40 -6.56 -10.68
N PRO A 332 0.45 -5.47 -11.47
CA PRO A 332 1.43 -5.31 -12.54
C PRO A 332 2.85 -5.66 -12.07
N ALA A 333 3.58 -6.46 -12.84
CA ALA A 333 4.93 -6.91 -12.53
C ALA A 333 5.92 -5.75 -12.39
N SER A 334 5.64 -4.62 -13.06
CA SER A 334 6.40 -3.38 -12.92
C SER A 334 6.45 -2.88 -11.48
N PHE A 335 5.41 -3.11 -10.67
CA PHE A 335 5.36 -2.66 -9.27
C PHE A 335 6.38 -3.40 -8.41
N SER A 336 6.54 -4.69 -8.64
CA SER A 336 7.58 -5.49 -7.95
C SER A 336 8.99 -5.14 -8.43
N SER A 337 9.10 -4.52 -9.60
CA SER A 337 10.36 -4.06 -10.18
C SER A 337 10.74 -2.66 -9.73
N ASP A 338 9.90 -1.94 -8.99
CA ASP A 338 10.26 -0.59 -8.56
C ASP A 338 11.20 -0.60 -7.35
N PRO A 339 12.08 0.42 -7.24
CA PRO A 339 12.89 0.64 -6.05
C PRO A 339 12.00 0.72 -4.79
N PRO A 340 12.28 -0.06 -3.74
CA PRO A 340 11.47 -0.04 -2.53
C PRO A 340 11.65 1.27 -1.78
N TRP A 341 10.56 1.99 -1.50
CA TRP A 341 10.62 3.26 -0.76
C TRP A 341 11.18 3.11 0.67
N TRP A 342 11.06 1.91 1.26
CA TRP A 342 11.41 1.65 2.65
C TRP A 342 12.91 1.51 2.93
N LEU A 343 13.80 1.70 1.94
CA LEU A 343 15.26 1.69 2.19
C LEU A 343 15.68 2.74 3.24
N LEU A 344 14.93 3.83 3.38
CA LEU A 344 15.17 4.83 4.43
C LEU A 344 14.22 4.70 5.63
N LEU A 345 13.40 3.65 5.66
CA LEU A 345 12.29 3.41 6.60
C LEU A 345 11.17 4.46 6.61
N LYS A 346 11.37 5.59 5.93
CA LYS A 346 10.45 6.74 5.83
C LYS A 346 10.24 7.10 4.36
N SER A 347 8.99 7.30 3.96
CA SER A 347 8.64 7.65 2.57
C SER A 347 8.93 9.13 2.28
N PRO A 348 9.05 9.52 1.00
CA PRO A 348 9.44 10.88 0.62
C PRO A 348 8.55 11.98 1.20
N GLU A 349 7.25 11.70 1.36
CA GLU A 349 6.23 12.63 1.86
C GLU A 349 6.46 13.07 3.31
N TYR A 350 7.17 12.26 4.08
CA TYR A 350 7.40 12.49 5.52
C TYR A 350 8.86 12.85 5.81
N TRP A 351 9.69 13.02 4.78
CA TRP A 351 11.10 13.33 4.98
C TRP A 351 11.29 14.80 5.43
N PRO A 352 11.98 15.08 6.56
CA PRO A 352 12.12 16.44 7.09
C PRO A 352 12.80 17.46 6.15
N GLY A 353 13.57 17.01 5.16
CA GLY A 353 14.19 17.83 4.12
C GLY A 353 13.43 17.90 2.79
N GLY A 354 12.22 17.32 2.74
CA GLY A 354 11.45 17.18 1.51
C GLY A 354 12.05 16.18 0.52
N TYR A 355 11.47 16.16 -0.68
CA TYR A 355 11.76 15.15 -1.70
C TYR A 355 13.22 15.16 -2.17
N ASP A 356 13.79 16.34 -2.48
CA ASP A 356 15.15 16.41 -3.04
C ASP A 356 16.19 15.88 -2.03
N SER A 357 16.06 16.26 -0.76
CA SER A 357 16.90 15.71 0.31
C SER A 357 16.71 14.20 0.50
N TRP A 358 15.47 13.70 0.34
CA TRP A 358 15.22 12.26 0.40
C TRP A 358 15.97 11.53 -0.73
N MET A 359 15.94 12.06 -1.95
CA MET A 359 16.62 11.47 -3.11
C MET A 359 18.14 11.36 -2.91
N GLU A 360 18.76 12.41 -2.38
CA GLU A 360 20.21 12.45 -2.10
C GLU A 360 20.64 11.33 -1.13
N VAL A 361 19.83 11.06 -0.12
CA VAL A 361 20.11 10.01 0.89
C VAL A 361 19.70 8.63 0.37
N TYR A 362 18.66 8.54 -0.46
CA TYR A 362 18.10 7.29 -0.94
C TYR A 362 19.01 6.60 -1.96
N GLU A 363 19.56 7.35 -2.92
CA GLU A 363 20.29 6.76 -4.05
C GLU A 363 21.51 5.90 -3.65
N PRO A 364 22.37 6.30 -2.70
CA PRO A 364 23.44 5.44 -2.20
C PRO A 364 22.93 4.14 -1.56
N ARG A 365 21.78 4.18 -0.88
CA ARG A 365 21.16 3.02 -0.24
C ARG A 365 20.52 2.09 -1.27
N LEU A 366 19.93 2.64 -2.34
CA LEU A 366 19.49 1.86 -3.48
C LEU A 366 20.66 1.12 -4.14
N ASN A 367 21.80 1.77 -4.36
CA ASN A 367 22.97 1.12 -4.93
C ASN A 367 23.47 -0.06 -4.09
N THR A 368 23.41 0.08 -2.76
CA THR A 368 23.73 -1.02 -1.82
C THR A 368 22.73 -2.17 -1.95
N PHE A 369 21.43 -1.87 -1.96
CA PHE A 369 20.39 -2.89 -2.12
C PHE A 369 20.49 -3.62 -3.47
N LEU A 370 20.73 -2.89 -4.57
CA LEU A 370 20.89 -3.48 -5.90
C LEU A 370 22.08 -4.43 -5.97
N ARG A 371 23.23 -4.08 -5.38
CA ARG A 371 24.40 -4.97 -5.30
C ARG A 371 24.06 -6.28 -4.59
N VAL A 372 23.40 -6.18 -3.43
CA VAL A 372 22.98 -7.34 -2.65
C VAL A 372 21.96 -8.19 -3.41
N LEU A 373 21.00 -7.56 -4.08
CA LEU A 373 19.99 -8.23 -4.90
C LEU A 373 20.63 -8.99 -6.08
N GLU A 374 21.60 -8.38 -6.78
CA GLU A 374 22.37 -9.02 -7.86
C GLU A 374 23.17 -10.24 -7.35
N GLU A 375 23.70 -10.17 -6.13
CA GLU A 375 24.39 -11.30 -5.49
C GLU A 375 23.44 -12.45 -5.20
N GLU A 376 22.29 -12.18 -4.58
CA GLU A 376 21.26 -13.20 -4.31
C GLU A 376 20.73 -13.85 -5.59
N GLU A 377 20.57 -13.08 -6.67
CA GLU A 377 20.16 -13.62 -7.97
C GLU A 377 21.19 -14.58 -8.55
N ARG A 378 22.48 -14.25 -8.46
CA ARG A 378 23.57 -15.14 -8.93
C ARG A 378 23.65 -16.42 -8.09
N GLU A 379 23.47 -16.31 -6.77
CA GLU A 379 23.47 -17.48 -5.89
C GLU A 379 22.30 -18.43 -6.22
N LYS A 380 21.10 -17.89 -6.42
CA LYS A 380 19.93 -18.69 -6.82
C LYS A 380 20.11 -19.35 -8.20
N GLU A 381 20.68 -18.63 -9.16
CA GLU A 381 20.97 -19.17 -10.49
C GLU A 381 22.01 -20.29 -10.43
N ALA A 382 23.05 -20.14 -9.60
CA ALA A 382 24.05 -21.18 -9.39
C ALA A 382 23.47 -22.44 -8.71
N GLN A 383 22.52 -22.27 -7.78
CA GLN A 383 21.87 -23.38 -7.08
C GLN A 383 20.83 -24.11 -7.94
N ASN A 384 20.14 -23.41 -8.85
CA ASN A 384 19.10 -24.01 -9.68
C ASN A 384 19.04 -23.41 -11.10
N PRO A 385 19.97 -23.80 -12.00
CA PRO A 385 20.06 -23.25 -13.36
C PRO A 385 18.80 -23.45 -14.19
N SER A 386 18.04 -24.52 -13.91
CA SER A 386 16.78 -24.88 -14.56
C SER A 386 15.55 -24.12 -14.06
N SER A 387 15.64 -23.42 -12.92
CA SER A 387 14.54 -22.61 -12.36
C SER A 387 14.42 -21.22 -13.00
N CYS A 388 15.41 -20.82 -13.81
CA CYS A 388 15.46 -19.52 -14.46
C CYS A 388 14.60 -19.44 -15.73
N THR A 389 13.37 -19.97 -15.72
CA THR A 389 12.35 -19.46 -16.64
C THR A 389 11.76 -18.18 -16.04
N ARG A 390 12.56 -17.11 -15.97
CA ARG A 390 12.03 -15.77 -15.76
C ARG A 390 11.20 -15.44 -17.00
N ASP A 391 9.92 -15.09 -16.84
CA ASP A 391 9.04 -14.76 -17.98
C ASP A 391 9.63 -13.69 -18.92
N THR A 392 10.55 -12.86 -18.42
CA THR A 392 11.23 -11.78 -19.16
C THR A 392 12.71 -12.03 -19.43
N GLY A 393 13.30 -13.12 -18.92
CA GLY A 393 14.75 -13.38 -18.97
C GLY A 393 15.65 -12.38 -18.23
N THR A 394 15.12 -11.25 -17.76
CA THR A 394 15.89 -10.15 -17.15
C THR A 394 15.88 -10.26 -15.62
N PRO A 395 17.03 -10.12 -14.93
CA PRO A 395 17.07 -10.08 -13.47
C PRO A 395 16.26 -8.91 -12.89
N LEU A 396 15.64 -9.12 -11.73
CA LEU A 396 14.87 -8.11 -11.00
C LEU A 396 15.73 -6.90 -10.62
N SER A 397 16.99 -7.13 -10.24
CA SER A 397 17.95 -6.03 -10.00
C SER A 397 18.13 -5.11 -11.20
N GLN A 398 18.22 -5.68 -12.41
CA GLN A 398 18.33 -4.89 -13.64
C GLN A 398 17.03 -4.16 -13.96
N LEU A 399 15.87 -4.79 -13.77
CA LEU A 399 14.57 -4.14 -13.95
C LEU A 399 14.41 -2.97 -12.97
N MET A 400 14.84 -3.14 -11.73
CA MET A 400 14.79 -2.11 -10.69
C MET A 400 15.75 -0.95 -10.95
N ARG A 401 16.98 -1.24 -11.37
CA ARG A 401 17.93 -0.23 -11.82
C ARG A 401 17.37 0.58 -12.99
N ARG A 402 16.82 -0.08 -14.00
CA ARG A 402 16.17 0.59 -15.14
C ARG A 402 14.97 1.43 -14.69
N SER A 403 14.17 0.93 -13.75
CA SER A 403 13.01 1.68 -13.24
C SER A 403 13.45 2.98 -12.57
N TRP A 404 14.50 2.92 -11.74
CA TRP A 404 15.13 4.08 -11.11
C TRP A 404 15.67 5.09 -12.13
N GLU A 405 16.59 4.65 -12.99
CA GLU A 405 17.31 5.52 -13.94
C GLU A 405 16.36 6.25 -14.91
N ARG A 406 15.28 5.58 -15.32
CA ARG A 406 14.27 6.13 -16.23
C ARG A 406 13.12 6.81 -15.50
N LYS A 407 13.11 6.80 -14.17
CA LYS A 407 12.04 7.34 -13.33
C LYS A 407 10.66 6.72 -13.60
N SER A 408 10.58 5.52 -14.18
CA SER A 408 9.29 4.86 -14.43
C SER A 408 8.58 4.46 -13.15
N TRP A 409 9.32 4.24 -12.05
CA TRP A 409 8.74 4.01 -10.73
C TRP A 409 7.81 5.14 -10.27
N MET A 410 8.03 6.38 -10.74
CA MET A 410 7.18 7.52 -10.42
C MET A 410 5.78 7.38 -10.99
N ILE A 411 5.63 6.71 -12.14
CA ILE A 411 4.32 6.41 -12.74
C ILE A 411 3.52 5.51 -11.78
N ASN A 412 4.17 4.41 -11.36
CA ASN A 412 3.57 3.40 -10.50
C ASN A 412 3.30 3.96 -9.09
N TYR A 413 4.19 4.83 -8.60
CA TYR A 413 4.04 5.50 -7.32
C TYR A 413 2.87 6.50 -7.36
N ALA A 414 2.79 7.34 -8.38
CA ALA A 414 1.68 8.28 -8.56
C ALA A 414 0.34 7.55 -8.68
N ALA A 415 0.27 6.50 -9.50
CA ALA A 415 -0.96 5.73 -9.71
C ALA A 415 -1.53 5.15 -8.42
N ARG A 416 -0.67 4.70 -7.50
CA ARG A 416 -1.09 4.02 -6.27
C ARG A 416 -1.33 4.98 -5.10
N ASN A 417 -0.71 6.16 -5.11
CA ASN A 417 -0.72 7.08 -3.97
C ASN A 417 -1.45 8.40 -4.29
N SER A 418 -2.74 8.47 -3.93
CA SER A 418 -3.56 9.65 -4.20
C SER A 418 -3.08 10.91 -3.47
N TRP A 419 -2.43 10.78 -2.31
CA TRP A 419 -1.98 11.95 -1.54
C TRP A 419 -0.65 12.53 -2.02
N ALA A 420 0.19 11.75 -2.68
CA ALA A 420 1.45 12.25 -3.28
C ALA A 420 1.29 12.59 -4.78
N PHE A 421 0.12 12.31 -5.37
CA PHE A 421 -0.14 12.39 -6.80
C PHE A 421 0.22 13.75 -7.41
N ASP A 422 -0.27 14.85 -6.81
CA ASP A 422 -0.15 16.19 -7.40
C ASP A 422 1.30 16.65 -7.54
N PHE A 423 2.12 16.40 -6.50
CA PHE A 423 3.54 16.69 -6.54
C PHE A 423 4.23 15.89 -7.63
N ILE A 424 3.99 14.59 -7.69
CA ILE A 424 4.67 13.70 -8.63
C ILE A 424 4.26 14.00 -10.08
N PHE A 425 2.97 14.24 -10.31
CA PHE A 425 2.47 14.54 -11.64
C PHE A 425 3.11 15.80 -12.19
N TRP A 426 2.95 16.94 -11.51
CA TRP A 426 3.42 18.22 -12.03
C TRP A 426 4.94 18.29 -12.13
N ARG A 427 5.64 17.72 -11.15
CA ARG A 427 7.11 17.81 -11.09
C ARG A 427 7.80 16.87 -12.07
N TYR A 428 7.22 15.69 -12.36
CA TYR A 428 7.91 14.63 -13.08
C TYR A 428 7.15 14.09 -14.29
N LEU A 429 5.84 13.84 -14.17
CA LEU A 429 5.09 13.16 -15.23
C LEU A 429 4.62 14.14 -16.32
N ASP A 430 4.22 15.36 -15.95
CA ASP A 430 3.72 16.36 -16.88
C ASP A 430 4.72 16.65 -18.00
N GLY A 431 5.94 17.06 -17.62
CA GLY A 431 7.00 17.34 -18.57
C GLY A 431 7.41 16.13 -19.43
N ALA A 432 7.39 14.94 -18.83
CA ALA A 432 7.79 13.70 -19.51
C ALA A 432 6.79 13.27 -20.59
N TYR A 433 5.49 13.51 -20.40
CA TYR A 433 4.45 13.09 -21.35
C TYR A 433 3.97 14.21 -22.29
N PHE A 434 3.98 15.46 -21.83
CA PHE A 434 3.38 16.59 -22.56
C PHE A 434 4.40 17.67 -22.97
N GLY A 435 5.68 17.46 -22.71
CA GLY A 435 6.76 18.40 -23.05
C GLY A 435 6.89 19.55 -22.06
N GLN A 436 7.71 20.54 -22.37
CA GLN A 436 8.05 21.60 -21.42
C GLN A 436 6.82 22.42 -20.97
N ASN A 437 6.71 22.67 -19.66
CA ASN A 437 5.73 23.55 -19.04
C ASN A 437 6.45 24.39 -17.99
N GLU A 438 6.82 25.63 -18.33
CA GLU A 438 7.65 26.47 -17.48
C GLU A 438 7.01 26.82 -16.13
N GLY A 439 5.67 26.83 -16.07
CA GLY A 439 4.93 27.08 -14.83
C GLY A 439 4.77 25.83 -13.95
N GLU A 440 4.98 24.63 -14.51
CA GLU A 440 4.59 23.35 -13.90
C GLU A 440 3.13 23.38 -13.38
N ASP A 441 2.23 24.02 -14.13
CA ASP A 441 0.82 24.26 -13.75
C ASP A 441 -0.18 24.01 -14.89
N TYR A 442 -1.47 24.12 -14.56
CA TYR A 442 -2.57 23.86 -15.48
C TYR A 442 -2.63 24.80 -16.69
N GLN A 443 -2.10 26.02 -16.60
CA GLN A 443 -2.26 27.02 -17.67
C GLN A 443 -1.56 26.57 -18.95
N GLY A 444 -0.40 25.93 -18.81
CA GLY A 444 0.36 25.36 -19.92
C GLY A 444 -0.26 24.10 -20.56
N ARG A 445 -1.44 23.68 -20.09
CA ARG A 445 -2.13 22.45 -20.51
C ARG A 445 -3.60 22.62 -20.89
N LEU A 446 -4.14 23.84 -20.79
CA LEU A 446 -5.55 24.11 -21.11
C LEU A 446 -5.94 23.75 -22.55
N ASP A 447 -5.00 23.82 -23.49
CA ASP A 447 -5.19 23.45 -24.89
C ASP A 447 -5.34 21.93 -25.11
N LEU A 448 -4.96 21.13 -24.12
CA LEU A 448 -5.14 19.67 -24.12
C LEU A 448 -6.50 19.24 -23.58
N LEU A 449 -7.32 20.17 -23.08
CA LEU A 449 -8.65 19.88 -22.56
C LEU A 449 -9.71 20.06 -23.65
N SER A 450 -10.70 19.18 -23.65
CA SER A 450 -11.93 19.40 -24.41
C SER A 450 -12.72 20.57 -23.81
N LYS A 451 -13.71 21.05 -24.56
CA LYS A 451 -14.62 22.07 -24.05
C LYS A 451 -15.40 21.55 -22.85
N GLU A 452 -15.85 20.31 -22.92
CA GLU A 452 -16.60 19.63 -21.86
C GLU A 452 -15.74 19.45 -20.60
N GLU A 453 -14.47 19.07 -20.75
CA GLU A 453 -13.52 18.95 -19.64
C GLU A 453 -13.26 20.32 -18.99
N THR A 454 -13.16 21.39 -19.78
CA THR A 454 -12.99 22.75 -19.27
C THR A 454 -14.22 23.23 -18.50
N GLU A 455 -15.42 22.96 -19.00
CA GLU A 455 -16.68 23.31 -18.31
C GLU A 455 -16.82 22.52 -17.00
N ALA A 456 -16.47 21.23 -16.99
CA ALA A 456 -16.46 20.40 -15.80
C ALA A 456 -15.41 20.85 -14.76
N MET A 457 -14.23 21.28 -15.21
CA MET A 457 -13.21 21.87 -14.35
C MET A 457 -13.75 23.08 -13.60
N GLU A 458 -14.31 24.06 -14.31
CA GLU A 458 -14.82 25.28 -13.69
C GLU A 458 -16.03 25.01 -12.78
N ALA A 459 -16.88 24.03 -13.13
CA ALA A 459 -17.95 23.58 -12.25
C ALA A 459 -17.41 22.96 -10.95
N LEU A 460 -16.37 22.13 -11.03
CA LEU A 460 -15.71 21.56 -9.86
C LEU A 460 -15.05 22.65 -9.00
N VAL A 461 -14.35 23.60 -9.62
CA VAL A 461 -13.71 24.75 -8.92
C VAL A 461 -14.76 25.49 -8.10
N LYS A 462 -15.90 25.82 -8.71
CA LYS A 462 -17.00 26.50 -8.01
C LYS A 462 -17.49 25.69 -6.80
N ILE A 463 -17.74 24.39 -6.98
CA ILE A 463 -18.17 23.50 -5.90
C ILE A 463 -17.13 23.51 -4.76
N LYS A 464 -15.84 23.37 -5.08
CA LYS A 464 -14.79 23.34 -4.05
C LYS A 464 -14.60 24.65 -3.31
N MET A 465 -14.81 25.79 -3.97
CA MET A 465 -14.80 27.09 -3.29
C MET A 465 -15.99 27.25 -2.34
N GLU A 466 -17.17 26.71 -2.70
CA GLU A 466 -18.34 26.67 -1.82
C GLU A 466 -18.14 25.73 -0.64
N GLU A 467 -17.65 24.50 -0.87
CA GLU A 467 -17.37 23.50 0.17
C GLU A 467 -16.34 24.01 1.18
N ARG A 468 -15.28 24.69 0.71
CA ARG A 468 -14.24 25.28 1.58
C ARG A 468 -14.79 26.31 2.57
N ALA A 469 -15.94 26.92 2.30
CA ALA A 469 -16.55 27.89 3.20
C ALA A 469 -17.24 27.23 4.42
N ASP A 470 -17.51 25.92 4.37
CA ASP A 470 -18.23 25.18 5.41
C ASP A 470 -17.51 23.89 5.81
N ARG A 471 -17.15 23.78 7.09
CA ARG A 471 -16.42 22.62 7.61
C ARG A 471 -17.39 21.51 8.01
N THR A 472 -17.79 20.67 7.05
CA THR A 472 -18.76 19.58 7.27
C THR A 472 -18.34 18.29 6.57
N LEU A 473 -18.96 17.15 6.94
CA LEU A 473 -18.82 15.89 6.21
C LEU A 473 -20.11 15.57 5.50
N ILE A 474 -20.01 15.28 4.21
CA ILE A 474 -21.15 14.94 3.36
C ILE A 474 -21.29 13.42 3.28
N GLN A 475 -22.48 12.92 3.60
CA GLN A 475 -22.85 11.54 3.34
C GLN A 475 -23.57 11.45 2.00
N TRP A 476 -23.02 10.65 1.09
CA TRP A 476 -23.58 10.42 -0.22
C TRP A 476 -24.33 9.08 -0.26
N ASP A 477 -25.55 9.09 -0.79
CA ASP A 477 -26.17 7.86 -1.27
C ASP A 477 -25.52 7.42 -2.60
N HIS A 478 -25.76 6.16 -3.00
CA HIS A 478 -25.13 5.57 -4.18
C HIS A 478 -25.42 6.36 -5.46
N ASP A 479 -26.69 6.67 -5.71
CA ASP A 479 -27.12 7.30 -6.96
C ASP A 479 -26.61 8.75 -7.05
N GLY A 480 -26.66 9.48 -5.92
CA GLY A 480 -26.09 10.81 -5.79
C GLY A 480 -24.58 10.82 -6.02
N ALA A 481 -23.85 9.86 -5.46
CA ALA A 481 -22.41 9.74 -5.64
C ALA A 481 -22.04 9.43 -7.10
N VAL A 482 -22.74 8.49 -7.74
CA VAL A 482 -22.55 8.16 -9.17
C VAL A 482 -22.81 9.40 -10.04
N ALA A 483 -23.91 10.11 -9.79
CA ALA A 483 -24.26 11.32 -10.54
C ALA A 483 -23.24 12.44 -10.36
N GLN A 484 -22.67 12.58 -9.15
CA GLN A 484 -21.64 13.58 -8.88
C GLN A 484 -20.32 13.22 -9.57
N MET A 485 -19.91 11.96 -9.50
CA MET A 485 -18.70 11.46 -10.17
C MET A 485 -18.77 11.63 -11.70
N ALA A 486 -19.94 11.38 -12.30
CA ALA A 486 -20.13 11.51 -13.74
C ALA A 486 -19.88 12.94 -14.27
N LYS A 487 -20.03 13.97 -13.43
CA LYS A 487 -19.79 15.38 -13.81
C LYS A 487 -18.31 15.69 -14.01
N VAL A 488 -17.41 14.94 -13.37
CA VAL A 488 -15.97 15.21 -13.40
C VAL A 488 -15.20 14.24 -14.30
N MET A 489 -15.80 13.12 -14.72
CA MET A 489 -15.17 12.07 -15.55
C MET A 489 -15.37 12.27 -17.05
N VAL A 490 -15.84 13.46 -17.46
CA VAL A 490 -16.18 13.82 -18.85
C VAL A 490 -15.00 13.72 -19.80
#